data_AF-A0A417IT08-F1
#
_entry.id   AF-A0A417IT08-F1
#
_cell.length_a   1.000
_cell.length_b   1.000
_cell.length_c   1.000
_cell.angle_alpha   90.00
_cell.angle_beta   90.00
_cell.angle_gamma   90.00
#
_symmetry.space_group_name_H-M   'P 1'
#
loop_
_entity.id
_entity.type
_entity.pdbx_description
1 polymer ?
#
loop_
_entity_poly.entity_id
_entity_poly.type
_entity_poly.pdbx_seq_one_letter_code
_entity_poly.pdbx_strand_id
1 'polypeptide(L)'
;MIKMFNTPEQMWNLLNIVATLLTTLIGAWFTMQVFYGGKKADAANMQLEKVYGPLFTLVEPYLFHKMDRKQCAALVDQIEQIVLNGGYLADPMLKDLIRNFRTAKDCTPKQYNEYQHKWLYVFTETPDHYLEYWFRICNHIDRTYDKLCLICSYPLRNRSYRLDRKQYVNSFRLAFAWVIFLLPVLIWFAIILIVLIMSALHAS
;
A
#
# COMPACT_ATOMS: atom_id res chain seq x y z
N MET A 1 11.95 -5.60 -56.89
CA MET A 1 10.48 -5.65 -56.74
C MET A 1 10.12 -7.11 -56.55
N ILE A 2 9.95 -7.54 -55.29
CA ILE A 2 9.79 -8.95 -54.94
C ILE A 2 8.40 -9.41 -55.39
N LYS A 3 8.33 -10.24 -56.44
CA LYS A 3 7.11 -11.02 -56.76
C LYS A 3 7.00 -12.14 -55.73
N MET A 4 6.50 -11.81 -54.55
CA MET A 4 6.11 -12.79 -53.54
C MET A 4 4.62 -13.03 -53.75
N PHE A 5 4.22 -14.29 -53.96
CA PHE A 5 2.85 -14.81 -54.12
C PHE A 5 2.27 -14.77 -55.53
N ASN A 6 2.20 -15.95 -56.17
CA ASN A 6 1.60 -16.13 -57.51
C ASN A 6 0.42 -17.12 -57.52
N THR A 7 0.02 -17.73 -56.39
CA THR A 7 -1.19 -18.58 -56.32
C THR A 7 -2.01 -18.34 -55.04
N PRO A 8 -3.36 -18.39 -55.12
CA PRO A 8 -4.24 -18.17 -53.96
C PRO A 8 -4.03 -19.19 -52.82
N GLU A 9 -3.57 -20.41 -53.13
CA GLU A 9 -3.22 -21.42 -52.14
C GLU A 9 -1.99 -21.03 -51.29
N GLN A 10 -0.98 -20.40 -51.90
CA GLN A 10 0.18 -19.90 -51.16
C GLN A 10 -0.20 -18.79 -50.18
N MET A 11 -1.14 -17.92 -50.58
CA MET A 11 -1.67 -16.86 -49.73
C MET A 11 -2.47 -17.44 -48.54
N TRP A 12 -3.29 -18.46 -48.78
CA TRP A 12 -4.03 -19.18 -47.72
C TRP A 12 -3.11 -19.91 -46.74
N ASN A 13 -2.07 -20.58 -47.25
CA ASN A 13 -1.08 -21.24 -46.40
C ASN A 13 -0.30 -20.24 -45.54
N LEU A 14 0.09 -19.10 -46.11
CA LEU A 14 0.75 -18.02 -45.35
C LEU A 14 -0.18 -17.49 -44.24
N LEU A 15 -1.46 -17.26 -44.54
CA LEU A 15 -2.46 -16.83 -43.57
C LEU A 15 -2.60 -17.82 -42.41
N ASN A 16 -2.67 -19.13 -42.70
CA ASN A 16 -2.76 -20.16 -41.67
C ASN A 16 -1.50 -20.25 -40.80
N ILE A 17 -0.31 -20.11 -41.40
CA ILE A 17 0.95 -20.06 -40.65
C ILE A 17 0.97 -18.85 -39.72
N VAL A 18 0.62 -17.66 -40.23
CA VAL A 18 0.56 -16.42 -39.43
C VAL A 18 -0.48 -16.53 -38.32
N ALA A 19 -1.67 -17.06 -38.61
CA ALA A 19 -2.73 -17.25 -37.62
C ALA A 19 -2.30 -18.23 -36.52
N THR A 20 -1.64 -19.33 -36.88
CA THR A 20 -1.13 -20.33 -35.92
C THR A 20 -0.03 -19.74 -35.02
N LEU A 21 0.86 -18.93 -35.59
CA LEU A 21 1.90 -18.24 -34.80
C LEU A 21 1.26 -17.23 -33.83
N LEU A 22 0.29 -16.44 -34.27
CA LEU A 22 -0.40 -15.47 -33.41
C LEU A 22 -1.17 -16.15 -32.28
N THR A 23 -1.93 -17.21 -32.57
CA THR A 23 -2.66 -17.95 -31.52
C THR A 23 -1.72 -18.59 -30.52
N THR A 24 -0.58 -19.11 -30.97
CA THR A 24 0.45 -19.69 -30.08
C THR A 24 1.07 -18.62 -29.18
N LEU A 25 1.41 -17.44 -29.73
CA LEU A 25 1.99 -16.34 -28.95
C LEU A 25 1.01 -15.76 -27.92
N ILE A 26 -0.25 -15.55 -28.32
CA ILE A 26 -1.31 -15.07 -27.42
C ILE A 26 -1.60 -16.12 -26.34
N GLY A 27 -1.69 -17.40 -26.72
CA GLY A 27 -1.88 -18.51 -25.79
C GLY A 27 -0.75 -18.61 -24.78
N ALA A 28 0.50 -18.50 -25.21
CA ALA A 28 1.67 -18.50 -24.33
C ALA A 28 1.67 -17.30 -23.37
N TRP A 29 1.34 -16.11 -23.86
CA TRP A 29 1.25 -14.91 -23.03
C TRP A 29 0.15 -15.03 -21.96
N PHE A 30 -1.05 -15.48 -22.35
CA PHE A 30 -2.16 -15.68 -21.42
C PHE A 30 -1.84 -16.76 -20.37
N THR A 31 -1.24 -17.87 -20.81
CA THR A 31 -0.74 -18.94 -19.94
C THR A 31 0.26 -18.39 -18.93
N MET A 32 1.24 -17.59 -19.37
CA MET A 32 2.18 -16.94 -18.45
C MET A 32 1.46 -16.07 -17.42
N GLN A 33 0.51 -15.22 -17.83
CA GLN A 33 -0.22 -14.36 -16.90
C GLN A 33 -0.98 -15.17 -15.83
N VAL A 34 -1.67 -16.23 -16.23
CA VAL A 34 -2.45 -17.09 -15.31
C VAL A 34 -1.54 -17.87 -14.37
N PHE A 35 -0.51 -18.56 -14.90
CA PHE A 35 0.36 -19.41 -14.09
C PHE A 35 1.33 -18.63 -13.19
N TYR A 36 1.94 -17.54 -13.69
CA TYR A 36 2.77 -16.68 -12.85
C TYR A 36 1.92 -15.89 -11.85
N GLY A 37 0.71 -15.45 -12.25
CA GLY A 37 -0.25 -14.82 -11.36
C GLY A 37 -0.66 -15.75 -10.21
N GLY A 38 -1.01 -17.00 -10.51
CA GLY A 38 -1.39 -18.03 -9.53
C GLY A 38 -0.27 -18.32 -8.53
N LYS A 39 0.94 -18.63 -8.99
CA LYS A 39 2.09 -18.89 -8.08
C LYS A 39 2.42 -17.69 -7.20
N LYS A 40 2.31 -16.48 -7.73
CA LYS A 40 2.53 -15.25 -6.95
C LYS A 40 1.43 -15.05 -5.91
N ALA A 41 0.18 -15.35 -6.24
CA ALA A 41 -0.94 -15.29 -5.32
C ALA A 41 -0.82 -16.36 -4.21
N ASP A 42 -0.37 -17.57 -4.53
CA ASP A 42 -0.14 -18.64 -3.54
C ASP A 42 0.96 -18.26 -2.55
N ALA A 43 2.09 -17.75 -3.04
CA ALA A 43 3.16 -17.26 -2.18
C ALA A 43 2.69 -16.07 -1.31
N ALA A 44 1.93 -15.14 -1.88
CA ALA A 44 1.37 -14.01 -1.15
C ALA A 44 0.35 -14.47 -0.08
N ASN A 45 -0.46 -15.48 -0.38
CA ASN A 45 -1.38 -16.10 0.58
C ASN A 45 -0.62 -16.68 1.77
N MET A 46 0.46 -17.43 1.52
CA MET A 46 1.28 -17.99 2.60
C MET A 46 1.94 -16.90 3.46
N GLN A 47 2.41 -15.81 2.83
CA GLN A 47 2.96 -14.66 3.56
C GLN A 47 1.90 -13.97 4.42
N LEU A 48 0.69 -13.82 3.88
CA LEU A 48 -0.42 -13.18 4.58
C LEU A 48 -0.89 -14.03 5.76
N GLU A 49 -1.11 -15.31 5.55
CA GLU A 49 -1.66 -16.20 6.58
C GLU A 49 -0.67 -16.43 7.73
N LYS A 50 0.61 -16.64 7.42
CA LYS A 50 1.60 -17.07 8.42
C LYS A 50 2.37 -15.94 9.07
N VAL A 51 2.50 -14.79 8.39
CA VAL A 51 3.36 -13.68 8.84
C VAL A 51 2.56 -12.40 8.98
N TYR A 52 2.09 -11.83 7.88
CA TYR A 52 1.56 -10.46 7.90
C TYR A 52 0.16 -10.34 8.52
N GLY A 53 -0.66 -11.38 8.47
CA GLY A 53 -1.95 -11.43 9.15
C GLY A 53 -1.79 -11.39 10.67
N PRO A 54 -1.05 -12.35 11.27
CA PRO A 54 -0.74 -12.32 12.70
C PRO A 54 -0.04 -11.02 13.14
N LEU A 55 0.93 -10.53 12.36
CA LEU A 55 1.61 -9.26 12.63
C LEU A 55 0.65 -8.07 12.61
N PHE A 56 -0.24 -8.02 11.61
CA PHE A 56 -1.20 -6.95 11.50
C PHE A 56 -2.17 -6.96 12.69
N THR A 57 -2.75 -8.11 13.04
CA THR A 57 -3.65 -8.23 14.21
C THR A 57 -2.98 -7.78 15.50
N LEU A 58 -1.69 -8.08 15.69
CA LEU A 58 -0.93 -7.68 16.87
C LEU A 58 -0.71 -6.16 16.94
N VAL A 59 -0.36 -5.54 15.82
CA VAL A 59 0.04 -4.12 15.77
C VAL A 59 -1.16 -3.19 15.54
N GLU A 60 -2.26 -3.70 14.97
CA GLU A 60 -3.45 -2.94 14.58
C GLU A 60 -3.95 -1.93 15.64
N PRO A 61 -4.16 -2.31 16.92
CA PRO A 61 -4.67 -1.37 17.93
C PRO A 61 -3.66 -0.26 18.28
N TYR A 62 -2.38 -0.45 17.94
CA TYR A 62 -1.27 0.43 18.25
C TYR A 62 -0.73 1.20 17.04
N LEU A 63 -1.27 0.95 15.84
CA LEU A 63 -0.83 1.58 14.61
C LEU A 63 -0.87 3.11 14.73
N PHE A 64 0.30 3.74 14.60
CA PHE A 64 0.49 5.20 14.62
C PHE A 64 0.09 5.90 15.93
N HIS A 65 -0.07 5.14 17.01
CA HIS A 65 -0.27 5.69 18.36
C HIS A 65 1.09 5.84 19.07
N LYS A 66 1.22 6.90 19.87
CA LYS A 66 2.40 7.08 20.73
C LYS A 66 2.36 6.03 21.84
N MET A 67 3.48 5.35 22.07
CA MET A 67 3.61 4.31 23.08
C MET A 67 4.95 4.46 23.80
N ASP A 68 4.99 3.96 25.04
CA ASP A 68 6.24 3.92 25.80
C ASP A 68 7.22 2.93 25.15
N ARG A 69 8.52 3.22 25.24
CA ARG A 69 9.58 2.41 24.64
C ARG A 69 9.52 0.96 25.13
N LYS A 70 9.20 0.73 26.40
CA LYS A 70 9.08 -0.64 26.95
C LYS A 70 7.94 -1.41 26.29
N GLN A 71 6.81 -0.75 26.03
CA GLN A 71 5.68 -1.37 25.35
C GLN A 71 6.01 -1.65 23.88
N CYS A 72 6.65 -0.70 23.18
CA CYS A 72 7.14 -0.92 21.83
C CYS A 72 8.13 -2.09 21.77
N ALA A 73 9.08 -2.18 22.72
CA ALA A 73 10.05 -3.27 22.77
C ALA A 73 9.36 -4.64 22.95
N ALA A 74 8.41 -4.75 23.87
CA ALA A 74 7.65 -5.98 24.09
C ALA A 74 6.84 -6.41 22.85
N LEU A 75 6.30 -5.46 22.09
CA LEU A 75 5.63 -5.74 20.81
C LEU A 75 6.63 -6.14 19.73
N VAL A 76 7.79 -5.47 19.64
CA VAL A 76 8.85 -5.81 18.70
C VAL A 76 9.39 -7.22 18.95
N ASP A 77 9.49 -7.65 20.22
CA ASP A 77 9.88 -9.02 20.56
C ASP A 77 8.87 -10.05 20.04
N GLN A 78 7.57 -9.78 20.20
CA GLN A 78 6.51 -10.63 19.64
C GLN A 78 6.52 -10.65 18.10
N ILE A 79 6.73 -9.49 17.48
CA ILE A 79 6.88 -9.35 16.02
C ILE A 79 8.08 -10.17 15.53
N GLU A 80 9.20 -10.11 16.23
CA GLU A 80 10.41 -10.86 15.88
C GLU A 80 10.15 -12.37 15.96
N GLN A 81 9.45 -12.86 16.98
CA GLN A 81 9.09 -14.28 17.06
C GLN A 81 8.25 -14.73 15.86
N ILE A 82 7.27 -13.94 15.45
CA ILE A 82 6.44 -14.24 14.26
C ILE A 82 7.30 -14.24 12.99
N VAL A 83 8.21 -13.26 12.87
CA VAL A 83 9.13 -13.14 11.71
C VAL A 83 10.12 -14.30 11.64
N LEU A 84 10.65 -14.75 12.78
CA LEU A 84 11.55 -15.91 12.85
C LEU A 84 10.82 -17.20 12.48
N ASN A 85 9.61 -17.41 13.00
CA ASN A 85 8.77 -18.56 12.67
C ASN A 85 8.36 -18.57 11.18
N GLY A 86 8.15 -17.39 10.60
CA GLY A 86 7.88 -17.21 9.17
C GLY A 86 9.08 -17.47 8.25
N GLY A 87 10.31 -17.47 8.78
CA GLY A 87 11.53 -17.78 8.04
C GLY A 87 11.73 -16.90 6.80
N TYR A 88 11.62 -17.51 5.62
CA TYR A 88 11.77 -16.86 4.30
C TYR A 88 10.51 -16.12 3.82
N LEU A 89 9.37 -16.33 4.49
CA LEU A 89 8.12 -15.64 4.14
C LEU A 89 8.11 -14.17 4.63
N ALA A 90 8.91 -13.85 5.64
CA ALA A 90 9.05 -12.49 6.14
C ALA A 90 10.00 -11.66 5.25
N ASP A 91 9.64 -10.41 4.99
CA ASP A 91 10.43 -9.50 4.17
C ASP A 91 11.76 -9.15 4.89
N PRO A 92 12.92 -9.23 4.22
CA PRO A 92 14.20 -8.78 4.78
C PRO A 92 14.16 -7.34 5.30
N MET A 93 13.39 -6.45 4.67
CA MET A 93 13.21 -5.07 5.12
C MET A 93 12.65 -5.00 6.54
N LEU A 94 11.69 -5.88 6.88
CA LEU A 94 11.11 -5.93 8.23
C LEU A 94 12.15 -6.37 9.27
N LYS A 95 13.00 -7.35 8.92
CA LYS A 95 14.11 -7.81 9.78
C LYS A 95 15.11 -6.69 10.04
N ASP A 96 15.46 -5.92 9.01
CA ASP A 96 16.34 -4.76 9.15
C ASP A 96 15.72 -3.66 10.03
N LEU A 97 14.42 -3.40 9.88
CA LEU A 97 13.70 -2.43 10.72
C LEU A 97 13.68 -2.84 12.20
N ILE A 98 13.45 -4.12 12.49
CA ILE A 98 13.50 -4.67 13.87
C ILE A 98 14.92 -4.53 14.43
N ARG A 99 15.95 -4.88 13.66
CA ARG A 99 17.34 -4.73 14.07
C ARG A 99 17.66 -3.27 14.38
N ASN A 100 17.26 -2.35 13.51
CA ASN A 100 17.49 -0.92 13.69
C ASN A 100 16.78 -0.37 14.93
N PHE A 101 15.56 -0.84 15.23
CA PHE A 101 14.85 -0.47 16.46
C PHE A 101 15.64 -0.89 17.72
N ARG A 102 16.25 -2.09 17.71
CA ARG A 102 17.03 -2.61 18.85
C ARG A 102 18.38 -1.93 19.02
N THR A 103 19.05 -1.60 17.92
CA THR A 103 20.36 -0.95 17.95
C THR A 103 20.26 0.57 18.13
N ALA A 104 19.06 1.13 18.00
CA ALA A 104 18.80 2.53 18.26
C ALA A 104 19.15 2.89 19.70
N LYS A 105 20.19 3.70 19.87
CA LYS A 105 20.45 4.43 21.11
C LYS A 105 19.54 5.65 21.15
N ASP A 106 19.19 6.09 22.35
CA ASP A 106 18.50 7.37 22.51
C ASP A 106 19.39 8.48 21.96
N CYS A 107 18.85 9.30 21.05
CA CYS A 107 19.62 10.37 20.43
C CYS A 107 19.98 11.44 21.45
N THR A 108 21.20 11.98 21.34
CA THR A 108 21.54 13.21 22.04
C THR A 108 20.89 14.40 21.32
N PRO A 109 20.52 15.49 22.03
CA PRO A 109 19.86 16.66 21.45
C PRO A 109 20.60 17.33 20.28
N LYS A 110 21.91 17.06 20.10
CA LYS A 110 22.73 17.63 19.01
C LYS A 110 22.57 16.93 17.66
N GLN A 111 22.28 15.63 17.62
CA GLN A 111 22.04 14.90 16.37
C GLN A 111 20.68 15.28 15.73
N TYR A 112 19.77 15.82 16.54
CA TYR A 112 18.41 16.20 16.17
C TYR A 112 18.31 17.29 15.09
N ASN A 113 19.17 18.32 15.13
CA ASN A 113 19.11 19.43 14.17
C ASN A 113 19.48 19.04 12.74
N GLU A 114 20.23 17.94 12.56
CA GLU A 114 20.57 17.42 11.23
C GLU A 114 19.41 16.63 10.60
N TYR A 115 18.56 16.00 11.43
CA TYR A 115 17.38 15.26 10.98
C TYR A 115 16.12 16.15 10.81
N GLN A 116 16.15 17.40 11.30
CA GLN A 116 15.04 18.38 11.23
C GLN A 116 14.50 18.65 9.81
N HIS A 117 15.28 18.41 8.75
CA HIS A 117 14.87 18.67 7.37
C HIS A 117 14.10 17.51 6.69
N LYS A 118 13.97 16.36 7.35
CA LYS A 118 13.20 15.22 6.83
C LYS A 118 11.77 15.32 7.35
N TRP A 119 10.78 14.79 6.60
CA TRP A 119 9.32 14.80 6.85
C TRP A 119 8.82 14.23 8.21
N LEU A 120 9.67 14.21 9.23
CA LEU A 120 9.54 13.54 10.53
C LEU A 120 8.67 14.28 11.56
N TYR A 121 8.32 15.55 11.33
CA TYR A 121 7.49 16.35 12.26
C TYR A 121 6.05 15.87 12.43
N VAL A 122 5.67 14.83 11.70
CA VAL A 122 4.27 14.39 11.62
C VAL A 122 3.81 13.68 12.90
N PHE A 123 4.72 13.18 13.76
CA PHE A 123 4.34 12.23 14.79
C PHE A 123 4.51 12.66 16.26
N THR A 124 5.42 13.55 16.64
CA THR A 124 5.61 13.97 18.05
C THR A 124 6.31 15.34 18.18
N GLU A 125 5.96 16.10 19.22
CA GLU A 125 6.70 17.31 19.65
C GLU A 125 8.03 16.97 20.37
N THR A 126 8.24 15.69 20.75
CA THR A 126 9.47 15.18 21.38
C THR A 126 10.25 14.24 20.44
N PRO A 127 11.59 14.31 20.39
CA PRO A 127 12.43 13.61 19.41
C PRO A 127 12.80 12.19 19.83
N ASP A 128 11.80 11.34 20.00
CA ASP A 128 11.99 9.95 20.42
C ASP A 128 12.37 9.06 19.23
N HIS A 129 13.67 8.86 18.99
CA HIS A 129 14.19 8.13 17.83
C HIS A 129 13.75 6.65 17.79
N TYR A 130 13.45 6.03 18.95
CA TYR A 130 12.86 4.68 18.99
C TYR A 130 11.46 4.66 18.37
N LEU A 131 10.69 5.74 18.56
CA LEU A 131 9.32 5.85 18.08
C LEU A 131 9.28 6.00 16.55
N GLU A 132 10.29 6.61 15.95
CA GLU A 132 10.46 6.63 14.49
C GLU A 132 10.58 5.21 13.93
N TYR A 133 11.47 4.40 14.50
CA TYR A 133 11.64 3.02 14.06
C TYR A 133 10.37 2.20 14.29
N TRP A 134 9.69 2.41 15.41
CA TRP A 134 8.38 1.82 15.68
C TRP A 134 7.36 2.17 14.59
N PHE A 135 7.23 3.45 14.22
CA PHE A 135 6.31 3.87 13.17
C PHE A 135 6.70 3.35 11.79
N ARG A 136 8.01 3.21 11.51
CA ARG A 136 8.48 2.57 10.26
C ARG A 136 8.09 1.09 10.22
N ILE A 137 8.22 0.36 11.33
CA ILE A 137 7.74 -1.03 11.46
C ILE A 137 6.23 -1.10 11.22
N CYS A 138 5.47 -0.26 11.92
CA CYS A 138 4.01 -0.16 11.77
C CYS A 138 3.59 0.11 10.32
N ASN A 139 4.20 1.11 9.68
CA ASN A 139 3.91 1.48 8.29
C ASN A 139 4.30 0.38 7.31
N HIS A 140 5.41 -0.33 7.56
CA HIS A 140 5.80 -1.45 6.73
C HIS A 140 4.78 -2.59 6.83
N ILE A 141 4.37 -2.97 8.05
CA ILE A 141 3.35 -4.01 8.28
C ILE A 141 2.01 -3.62 7.65
N ASP A 142 1.53 -2.39 7.89
CA ASP A 142 0.26 -1.88 7.36
C ASP A 142 0.21 -1.92 5.83
N ARG A 143 1.27 -1.42 5.16
CA ARG A 143 1.33 -1.40 3.70
C ARG A 143 1.50 -2.78 3.09
N THR A 144 2.32 -3.64 3.71
CA THR A 144 2.55 -4.98 3.19
C THR A 144 1.31 -5.85 3.37
N TYR A 145 0.60 -5.73 4.50
CA TYR A 145 -0.69 -6.38 4.72
C TYR A 145 -1.71 -6.00 3.65
N ASP A 146 -1.96 -4.70 3.44
CA ASP A 146 -2.92 -4.24 2.43
C ASP A 146 -2.55 -4.70 1.01
N LYS A 147 -1.24 -4.69 0.68
CA LYS A 147 -0.73 -5.16 -0.61
C LYS A 147 -0.98 -6.65 -0.80
N LEU A 148 -0.74 -7.47 0.24
CA LEU A 148 -0.97 -8.90 0.19
C LEU A 148 -2.46 -9.21 0.09
N CYS A 149 -3.32 -8.52 0.86
CA CYS A 149 -4.77 -8.64 0.73
C CYS A 149 -5.24 -8.33 -0.70
N LEU A 150 -4.69 -7.28 -1.33
CA LEU A 150 -5.00 -6.95 -2.73
C LEU A 150 -4.58 -8.05 -3.71
N ILE A 151 -3.37 -8.61 -3.56
CA ILE A 151 -2.87 -9.70 -4.43
C ILE A 151 -3.73 -10.95 -4.29
N CYS A 152 -4.17 -11.24 -3.08
CA CYS A 152 -4.94 -12.42 -2.72
C CYS A 152 -6.47 -12.22 -2.86
N SER A 153 -6.91 -11.05 -3.31
CA SER A 153 -8.34 -10.69 -3.42
C SER A 153 -9.13 -10.74 -2.10
N TYR A 154 -8.46 -10.53 -0.95
CA TYR A 154 -9.13 -10.37 0.34
C TYR A 154 -9.73 -8.95 0.50
N PRO A 155 -10.76 -8.79 1.35
CA PRO A 155 -11.36 -7.48 1.62
C PRO A 155 -10.32 -6.51 2.21
N LEU A 156 -10.22 -5.32 1.61
CA LEU A 156 -9.37 -4.24 2.10
C LEU A 156 -10.09 -3.43 3.18
N ARG A 157 -9.35 -2.91 4.16
CA ARG A 157 -9.89 -2.01 5.17
C ARG A 157 -10.34 -0.69 4.54
N ASN A 158 -11.62 -0.36 4.76
CA ASN A 158 -12.22 0.89 4.29
C ASN A 158 -11.59 2.13 4.94
N ARG A 159 -11.66 3.28 4.25
CA ARG A 159 -11.17 4.56 4.78
C ARG A 159 -11.89 4.96 6.07
N SER A 160 -13.20 4.70 6.16
CA SER A 160 -14.00 4.93 7.37
C SER A 160 -13.49 4.14 8.57
N TYR A 161 -13.11 2.87 8.38
CA TYR A 161 -12.52 2.04 9.43
C TYR A 161 -11.22 2.65 9.97
N ARG A 162 -10.33 3.09 9.06
CA ARG A 162 -9.08 3.76 9.46
C ARG A 162 -9.37 5.07 10.21
N LEU A 163 -10.44 5.80 9.83
CA LEU A 163 -10.89 7.07 10.45
C LEU A 163 -11.30 6.85 11.89
N ASP A 164 -12.18 5.88 12.11
CA ASP A 164 -12.71 5.54 13.42
C ASP A 164 -11.60 5.06 14.39
N ARG A 165 -10.68 4.23 13.89
CA ARG A 165 -9.53 3.72 14.66
C ARG A 165 -8.36 4.69 14.78
N LYS A 166 -8.44 5.91 14.23
CA LYS A 166 -7.37 6.93 14.22
C LYS A 166 -6.02 6.45 13.66
N GLN A 167 -6.03 5.52 12.70
CA GLN A 167 -4.84 4.90 12.14
C GLN A 167 -4.18 5.77 11.04
N TYR A 168 -3.86 7.04 11.35
CA TYR A 168 -3.26 7.97 10.38
C TYR A 168 -1.81 8.23 10.67
N VAL A 169 -0.99 7.94 9.66
CA VAL A 169 0.39 8.41 9.58
C VAL A 169 0.44 9.94 9.67
N ASN A 170 -0.50 10.67 9.06
CA ASN A 170 -0.41 12.13 8.97
C ASN A 170 -1.78 12.82 9.05
N SER A 171 -1.94 13.77 9.98
CA SER A 171 -3.14 14.60 10.11
C SER A 171 -3.43 15.41 8.85
N PHE A 172 -2.42 15.77 8.04
CA PHE A 172 -2.62 16.45 6.76
C PHE A 172 -3.33 15.57 5.72
N ARG A 173 -3.07 14.25 5.70
CA ARG A 173 -3.81 13.32 4.84
C ARG A 173 -5.28 13.22 5.27
N LEU A 174 -5.55 13.34 6.57
CA LEU A 174 -6.90 13.37 7.11
C LEU A 174 -7.62 14.65 6.66
N ALA A 175 -6.98 15.82 6.77
CA ALA A 175 -7.51 17.08 6.27
C ALA A 175 -7.81 17.03 4.75
N PHE A 176 -6.90 16.48 3.95
CA PHE A 176 -7.12 16.31 2.50
C PHE A 176 -8.25 15.34 2.19
N ALA A 177 -8.41 14.26 2.96
CA ALA A 177 -9.54 13.34 2.83
C ALA A 177 -10.88 14.02 3.15
N TRP A 178 -10.93 14.87 4.19
CA TRP A 178 -12.11 15.69 4.49
C TRP A 178 -12.42 16.69 3.38
N VAL A 179 -11.41 17.34 2.81
CA VAL A 179 -11.58 18.23 1.66
C VAL A 179 -12.20 17.46 0.50
N ILE A 180 -11.65 16.31 0.10
CA ILE A 180 -12.22 15.48 -0.98
C ILE A 180 -13.67 15.07 -0.70
N PHE A 181 -13.99 14.72 0.55
CA PHE A 181 -15.34 14.31 0.94
C PHE A 181 -16.35 15.47 0.88
N LEU A 182 -15.94 16.68 1.27
CA LEU A 182 -16.80 17.86 1.31
C LEU A 182 -16.86 18.61 -0.03
N LEU A 183 -15.87 18.44 -0.91
CA LEU A 183 -15.77 19.15 -2.19
C LEU A 183 -17.02 18.98 -3.08
N PRO A 184 -17.61 17.78 -3.25
CA PRO A 184 -18.82 17.60 -4.04
C PRO A 184 -20.02 18.35 -3.45
N VAL A 185 -20.14 18.38 -2.12
CA VAL A 185 -21.22 19.09 -1.42
C VAL A 185 -21.10 20.60 -1.65
N LEU A 186 -19.87 21.12 -1.54
CA LEU A 186 -19.59 22.54 -1.80
C LEU A 186 -19.86 22.92 -3.26
N ILE A 187 -19.49 22.06 -4.22
CA ILE A 187 -19.80 22.27 -5.65
C ILE A 187 -21.33 22.31 -5.86
N TRP A 188 -22.07 21.34 -5.30
CA TRP A 188 -23.53 21.32 -5.43
C TRP A 188 -24.18 22.55 -4.80
N PHE A 189 -23.72 22.96 -3.63
CA PHE A 189 -24.22 24.17 -2.96
C PHE A 189 -23.95 25.43 -3.80
N ALA A 190 -22.76 25.55 -4.40
CA ALA A 190 -22.42 26.65 -5.30
C ALA A 190 -23.31 26.68 -6.56
N ILE A 191 -23.60 25.52 -7.16
CA ILE A 191 -24.49 25.42 -8.33
C ILE A 191 -25.90 25.92 -7.96
N ILE A 192 -26.45 25.45 -6.83
CA ILE A 192 -27.78 25.88 -6.36
C ILE A 192 -27.81 27.39 -6.13
N LEU A 193 -26.78 27.93 -5.49
CA LEU A 193 -26.66 29.37 -5.23
C LEU A 193 -26.65 30.18 -6.54
N ILE A 194 -25.89 29.74 -7.54
CA ILE A 194 -25.83 30.38 -8.87
C ILE A 194 -27.21 30.36 -9.53
N VAL A 195 -27.90 29.21 -9.51
CA VAL A 195 -29.26 29.09 -10.09
C VAL A 195 -30.24 30.03 -9.39
N LEU A 196 -30.18 30.15 -8.06
CA LEU A 196 -31.02 31.07 -7.28
C LEU A 196 -30.72 32.54 -7.61
N ILE A 197 -29.45 32.92 -7.74
CA ILE A 197 -29.07 34.28 -8.11
C ILE A 197 -29.54 34.62 -9.54
N MET A 198 -29.34 33.71 -10.49
CA MET A 198 -29.76 33.90 -11.88
C MET A 198 -31.29 33.99 -12.02
N SER A 199 -32.04 33.19 -11.27
CA SER A 199 -33.51 33.25 -11.26
C SER A 199 -34.03 34.53 -10.61
N ALA A 200 -33.40 35.00 -9.53
CA ALA A 200 -33.73 36.29 -8.92
C ALA A 200 -33.46 37.48 -9.86
N LEU A 201 -32.33 37.47 -10.58
CA LEU A 201 -31.97 38.49 -11.57
C LEU A 201 -32.89 38.49 -12.81
N HIS A 202 -33.47 37.34 -13.17
CA HIS A 202 -34.43 37.26 -14.28
C HIS A 202 -35.85 37.69 -13.88
N ALA A 203 -36.18 37.66 -12.59
CA ALA A 203 -37.48 38.04 -12.05
C ALA A 203 -37.57 39.54 -11.67
N SER A 204 -36.43 40.25 -11.62
CA SER A 204 -36.32 41.70 -11.42
C SER A 204 -36.26 42.45 -12.74
#